data_AF-A0A7H5A4A3-F1
#
_entry.id   AF-A0A7H5A4A3-F1
#
_cell.length_a   1.000
_cell.length_b   1.000
_cell.length_c   1.000
_cell.angle_alpha   90.00
_cell.angle_beta   90.00
_cell.angle_gamma   90.00
#
_symmetry.space_group_name_H-M   'P 1'
#
loop_
_entity.id
_entity.type
_entity.pdbx_description
1 polymer ?
#
loop_
_entity_poly.entity_id
_entity_poly.type
_entity_poly.pdbx_seq_one_letter_code
_entity_poly.pdbx_strand_id
1 'polypeptide(L)'
;MSLQVLRDSVQRRKPISFHYNKPGKTPGERIGNVHAIFIMRKKDGTESTKLHIVQTSGVTDSEPDFPEFRMFDIESLSNITILEGEPQFPINDKYNPEYDGYKNVIAKV
;
A
#
# COMPACT_ATOMS: atom_id res chain seq x y z
N MET A 1 -6.24 13.73 -4.42
CA MET A 1 -5.57 13.22 -5.64
C MET A 1 -5.00 11.81 -5.46
N SER A 2 -4.44 11.45 -4.29
CA SER A 2 -3.84 10.13 -4.04
C SER A 2 -4.79 8.92 -4.18
N LEU A 3 -6.02 9.00 -3.67
CA LEU A 3 -6.91 7.84 -3.57
C LEU A 3 -7.37 7.28 -4.93
N GLN A 4 -7.61 8.13 -5.94
CA GLN A 4 -8.02 7.67 -7.27
C GLN A 4 -6.89 6.91 -7.97
N VAL A 5 -5.66 7.43 -7.92
CA VAL A 5 -4.46 6.78 -8.46
C VAL A 5 -4.26 5.40 -7.82
N LEU A 6 -4.43 5.30 -6.50
CA LEU A 6 -4.31 4.04 -5.79
C LEU A 6 -5.41 3.04 -6.14
N ARG A 7 -6.66 3.50 -6.34
CA ARG A 7 -7.75 2.62 -6.79
C ARG A 7 -7.47 2.08 -8.20
N ASP A 8 -7.00 2.94 -9.10
CA ASP A 8 -6.64 2.55 -10.46
C ASP A 8 -5.49 1.53 -10.47
N SER A 9 -4.46 1.73 -9.64
CA SER A 9 -3.34 0.79 -9.53
C SER A 9 -3.77 -0.59 -9.03
N VAL A 10 -4.71 -0.65 -8.08
CA VAL A 10 -5.31 -1.91 -7.60
C VAL A 10 -6.08 -2.60 -8.73
N GLN A 11 -7.00 -1.89 -9.40
CA GLN A 11 -7.84 -2.46 -10.46
C GLN A 11 -7.01 -2.99 -11.63
N ARG A 12 -5.95 -2.28 -11.99
CA ARG A 12 -5.06 -2.63 -13.10
C ARG A 12 -3.91 -3.55 -12.67
N ARG A 13 -3.80 -3.84 -11.37
CA ARG A 13 -2.68 -4.55 -10.73
C ARG A 13 -1.32 -4.01 -11.16
N LYS A 14 -1.20 -2.68 -11.23
CA LYS A 14 0.04 -2.00 -11.62
C LYS A 14 0.83 -1.58 -10.39
N PRO A 15 2.15 -1.81 -10.35
CA PRO A 15 3.01 -1.30 -9.28
C PRO A 15 2.94 0.22 -9.19
N ILE A 16 3.24 0.75 -8.00
CA ILE A 16 3.36 2.19 -7.77
C ILE A 16 4.74 2.52 -7.20
N SER A 17 5.24 3.71 -7.51
CA SER A 17 6.24 4.38 -6.68
C SER A 17 5.55 5.37 -5.74
N PHE A 18 6.09 5.53 -4.54
CA PHE A 18 5.57 6.45 -3.53
C PHE A 18 6.64 6.82 -2.50
N HIS A 19 6.44 7.93 -1.81
CA HIS A 19 7.19 8.29 -0.61
C HIS A 19 6.34 8.06 0.63
N TYR A 20 6.93 7.54 1.71
CA TYR A 20 6.26 7.35 2.99
C TYR A 20 6.86 8.28 4.06
N ASN A 21 6.22 9.43 4.27
CA ASN A 21 6.75 10.53 5.10
C ASN A 21 6.24 10.47 6.55
N LYS A 22 5.92 9.29 7.05
CA LYS A 22 5.48 9.14 8.44
C LYS A 22 6.65 9.46 9.38
N PRO A 23 6.48 10.29 10.42
CA PRO A 23 7.54 10.58 11.38
C PRO A 23 8.14 9.31 11.98
N GLY A 24 9.47 9.26 12.06
CA GLY A 24 10.21 8.09 12.57
C GLY A 24 10.39 6.95 11.57
N LYS A 25 10.05 7.14 10.29
CA LYS A 25 10.30 6.16 9.22
C LYS A 25 11.43 6.62 8.30
N THR A 26 12.10 5.66 7.65
CA THR A 26 13.16 5.92 6.68
C THR A 26 12.57 6.69 5.49
N PRO A 27 13.02 7.95 5.27
CA PRO A 27 12.54 8.76 4.16
C PRO A 27 13.12 8.26 2.84
N GLY A 28 12.37 8.45 1.76
CA GLY A 28 12.79 8.08 0.41
C GLY A 28 11.71 7.36 -0.39
N GLU A 29 12.04 7.07 -1.64
CA GLU A 29 11.14 6.38 -2.56
C GLU A 29 11.03 4.88 -2.22
N ARG A 30 9.81 4.37 -2.34
CA ARG A 30 9.45 2.96 -2.20
C ARG A 30 8.68 2.54 -3.45
N ILE A 31 8.88 1.29 -3.87
CA ILE A 31 8.09 0.68 -4.93
C ILE A 31 7.32 -0.49 -4.34
N GLY A 32 6.05 -0.62 -4.72
CA GLY A 32 5.26 -1.74 -4.26
C GLY A 32 3.93 -1.94 -4.96
N ASN A 33 3.32 -3.08 -4.64
CA ASN A 33 2.11 -3.59 -5.25
C ASN A 33 0.94 -3.43 -4.28
N VAL A 34 0.00 -2.55 -4.59
CA VAL A 34 -1.15 -2.28 -3.70
C VAL A 34 -2.15 -3.42 -3.79
N HIS A 35 -2.31 -4.16 -2.69
CA HIS A 35 -3.24 -5.30 -2.63
C HIS A 35 -4.60 -4.93 -2.03
N ALA A 36 -4.64 -3.96 -1.11
CA ALA A 36 -5.89 -3.47 -0.54
C ALA A 36 -5.78 -2.03 -0.05
N ILE A 37 -6.92 -1.33 -0.10
CA ILE A 37 -7.17 -0.02 0.47
C ILE A 37 -8.45 -0.16 1.31
N PHE A 38 -8.38 0.20 2.59
CA PHE A 38 -9.48 -0.02 3.52
C PHE A 38 -9.47 1.00 4.66
N ILE A 39 -10.64 1.24 5.24
CA ILE A 39 -10.80 2.08 6.43
C ILE A 39 -10.67 1.20 7.66
N MET A 40 -9.60 1.41 8.43
CA MET A 40 -9.40 0.75 9.72
C MET A 40 -9.96 1.63 10.82
N ARG A 41 -11.01 1.14 11.49
CA ARG A 41 -11.55 1.76 12.71
C ARG A 41 -10.85 1.19 13.93
N LYS A 42 -10.25 2.06 14.74
CA LYS A 42 -9.61 1.69 16.01
C LYS A 42 -10.65 1.55 17.12
N LYS A 43 -10.24 0.93 18.24
CA LYS A 43 -11.09 0.72 19.42
C LYS A 43 -11.58 2.04 20.06
N ASP A 44 -10.83 3.12 19.88
CA ASP A 44 -11.19 4.47 20.35
C ASP A 44 -12.20 5.19 19.43
N GLY A 45 -12.70 4.52 18.38
CA GLY A 45 -13.64 5.07 17.41
C GLY A 45 -12.98 5.89 16.29
N THR A 46 -11.67 6.15 16.36
CA THR A 46 -10.96 6.86 15.29
C THR A 46 -10.83 6.00 14.04
N GLU A 47 -10.91 6.63 12.88
CA GLU A 47 -10.74 5.97 11.59
C GLU A 47 -9.46 6.45 10.92
N SER A 48 -8.81 5.54 10.21
CA SER A 48 -7.68 5.87 9.35
C SER A 48 -7.72 4.99 8.11
N THR A 49 -7.36 5.57 6.97
CA THR A 49 -7.31 4.81 5.72
C THR A 49 -5.95 4.15 5.58
N LYS A 50 -5.96 2.83 5.44
CA LYS A 50 -4.76 2.00 5.33
C LYS A 50 -4.61 1.43 3.93
N LEU A 51 -3.37 1.13 3.59
CA LEU A 51 -3.01 0.32 2.44
C LEU A 51 -2.27 -0.93 2.89
N HIS A 52 -2.59 -2.06 2.28
CA HIS A 52 -1.70 -3.21 2.25
C HIS A 52 -0.93 -3.20 0.93
N ILE A 53 0.39 -3.14 1.04
CA ILE A 53 1.30 -3.06 -0.10
C ILE A 53 2.38 -4.12 0.08
N VAL A 54 2.62 -4.90 -0.96
CA VAL A 54 3.85 -5.69 -1.05
C VAL A 54 4.94 -4.77 -1.55
N GLN A 55 5.82 -4.33 -0.66
CA GLN A 55 6.96 -3.51 -1.04
C GLN A 55 7.98 -4.39 -1.76
N THR A 56 8.35 -4.01 -2.98
CA THR A 56 9.24 -4.79 -3.85
C THR A 56 10.63 -4.15 -4.00
N SER A 57 10.77 -2.85 -3.73
CA SER A 57 12.07 -2.17 -3.68
C SER A 57 12.01 -0.82 -2.93
N GLY A 58 13.14 -0.12 -2.94
CA GLY A 58 13.31 1.22 -2.35
C GLY A 58 13.73 1.18 -0.89
N VAL A 59 13.53 2.28 -0.18
CA VAL A 59 13.96 2.41 1.22
C VAL A 59 13.04 1.62 2.17
N THR A 60 13.62 1.06 3.23
CA THR A 60 12.86 0.37 4.28
C THR A 60 13.46 0.69 5.66
N ASP A 61 12.66 0.51 6.70
CA ASP A 61 13.11 0.69 8.09
C ASP A 61 13.76 -0.58 8.64
N SER A 62 13.59 -1.70 7.95
CA SER A 62 14.14 -3.02 8.28
C SER A 62 15.34 -3.32 7.39
N GLU A 63 16.05 -4.42 7.66
CA GLU A 63 16.97 -4.96 6.64
C GLU A 63 16.19 -5.22 5.33
N PRO A 64 16.78 -4.95 4.15
CA PRO A 64 16.09 -5.16 2.88
C PRO A 64 15.75 -6.65 2.66
N ASP A 65 14.47 -7.03 2.82
CA ASP A 65 13.97 -8.40 2.62
C ASP A 65 12.89 -8.50 1.52
N PHE A 66 13.00 -7.68 0.48
CA PHE A 66 11.99 -7.64 -0.56
C PHE A 66 11.81 -8.98 -1.29
N PRO A 67 10.58 -9.36 -1.70
CA PRO A 67 9.33 -8.62 -1.51
C PRO A 67 8.69 -8.84 -0.13
N GLU A 68 8.17 -7.77 0.50
CA GLU A 68 7.57 -7.88 1.85
C GLU A 68 6.21 -7.19 1.99
N PHE A 69 5.28 -7.88 2.63
CA PHE A 69 3.89 -7.43 2.80
C PHE A 69 3.78 -6.48 4.00
N ARG A 70 3.46 -5.21 3.75
CA ARG A 70 3.48 -4.14 4.76
C ARG A 70 2.21 -3.31 4.73
N MET A 71 1.86 -2.74 5.87
CA MET A 71 0.73 -1.82 6.02
C MET A 71 1.21 -0.36 6.07
N PHE A 72 0.54 0.52 5.33
CA PHE A 72 0.87 1.94 5.25
C PHE A 72 -0.35 2.83 5.53
N ASP A 73 -0.10 4.06 5.96
CA ASP A 73 -1.12 5.08 6.22
C ASP A 73 -1.24 5.98 5.00
N ILE A 74 -2.41 6.06 4.35
CA ILE A 74 -2.57 6.85 3.11
C ILE A 74 -2.21 8.32 3.32
N GLU A 75 -2.48 8.85 4.51
CA GLU A 75 -2.22 10.25 4.88
C GLU A 75 -0.72 10.58 4.93
N SER A 76 0.12 9.56 5.06
CA SER A 76 1.59 9.70 5.06
C SER A 76 2.22 9.42 3.70
N LEU A 77 1.43 9.09 2.67
CA LEU A 77 1.94 8.86 1.32
C LEU A 77 1.98 10.15 0.50
N SER A 78 3.07 10.35 -0.23
CA SER A 78 3.18 11.41 -1.25
C SER A 78 3.85 10.89 -2.53
N ASN A 79 3.82 11.71 -3.58
CA ASN A 79 4.46 11.42 -4.87
C ASN A 79 4.08 10.04 -5.44
N ILE A 80 2.81 9.67 -5.29
CA ILE A 80 2.29 8.37 -5.75
C ILE A 80 2.18 8.40 -7.28
N THR A 81 2.87 7.47 -7.95
CA THR A 81 2.85 7.34 -9.41
C THR A 81 2.66 5.88 -9.79
N ILE A 82 1.80 5.60 -10.78
CA ILE A 82 1.65 4.25 -11.36
C ILE A 82 2.82 4.00 -12.30
N LEU A 83 3.49 2.85 -12.15
CA LEU A 83 4.58 2.43 -13.01
C LEU A 83 4.01 1.75 -14.26
N GLU A 84 3.62 2.56 -15.24
CA GLU A 84 2.90 2.10 -16.44
C GLU A 84 3.66 1.05 -17.28
N GLY A 85 4.99 1.18 -17.35
CA GLY A 85 5.87 0.28 -18.07
C GLY A 85 6.09 -1.09 -17.39
N GLU A 86 5.73 -1.22 -16.11
CA GLU A 86 5.91 -2.47 -15.36
C GLU A 86 4.77 -3.46 -15.63
N PRO A 87 5.03 -4.79 -15.59
CA PRO A 87 3.98 -5.78 -15.78
C PRO A 87 2.92 -5.71 -14.66
N GLN A 88 1.78 -6.39 -14.88
CA GLN A 88 0.83 -6.60 -13.79
C GLN A 88 1.48 -7.46 -12.71
N PHE A 89 1.35 -7.07 -11.45
CA PHE A 89 1.89 -7.86 -10.34
C PHE A 89 1.00 -9.07 -10.01
N PRO A 90 1.58 -10.19 -9.55
CA PRO A 90 0.81 -11.33 -9.03
C PRO A 90 0.24 -11.02 -7.65
N ILE A 91 -0.85 -11.71 -7.28
CA ILE A 91 -1.38 -11.68 -5.91
C ILE A 91 -0.39 -12.43 -5.02
N ASN A 92 0.11 -11.78 -3.97
CA ASN A 92 1.10 -12.35 -3.05
C ASN A 92 0.46 -13.35 -2.08
N ASP A 93 1.16 -14.43 -1.74
CA ASP A 93 0.64 -15.51 -0.89
C ASP A 93 0.30 -15.06 0.55
N LYS A 94 0.94 -13.99 1.05
CA LYS A 94 0.61 -13.42 2.37
C LYS A 94 -0.68 -12.60 2.35
N TYR A 95 -1.26 -12.31 1.18
CA TYR A 95 -2.52 -11.59 1.07
C TYR A 95 -3.70 -12.48 1.46
N ASN A 96 -4.39 -12.11 2.54
CA ASN A 96 -5.64 -12.74 2.95
C ASN A 96 -6.85 -11.86 2.54
N PRO A 97 -7.64 -12.22 1.51
CA PRO A 97 -8.80 -11.44 1.07
C PRO A 97 -9.95 -11.39 2.09
N GLU A 98 -9.95 -12.30 3.07
CA GLU A 98 -10.94 -12.44 4.15
C GLU A 98 -10.45 -11.85 5.48
N TYR A 99 -9.32 -11.13 5.49
CA TYR A 99 -8.80 -10.49 6.69
C TYR A 99 -9.88 -9.61 7.35
N ASP A 100 -10.12 -9.81 8.65
CA ASP A 100 -11.17 -9.11 9.42
C ASP A 100 -11.07 -7.58 9.36
N GLY A 101 -9.85 -7.04 9.15
CA GLY A 101 -9.65 -5.60 8.96
C GLY A 101 -10.23 -5.03 7.66
N TYR A 102 -10.63 -5.88 6.71
CA TYR A 102 -11.28 -5.50 5.46
C TYR A 102 -12.80 -5.34 5.56
N LYS A 103 -13.32 -5.01 6.76
CA LYS A 103 -14.74 -4.69 6.96
C LYS A 103 -15.23 -3.49 6.14
N ASN A 104 -14.36 -2.50 5.94
CA ASN A 104 -14.66 -1.27 5.19
C ASN A 104 -13.67 -1.10 4.03
N VAL A 105 -13.78 -1.95 3.01
CA VAL A 105 -12.90 -1.92 1.83
C VAL A 105 -13.25 -0.78 0.90
N ILE A 106 -12.21 -0.10 0.43
CA ILE A 106 -12.29 0.90 -0.64
C ILE A 106 -11.95 0.27 -2.00
N ALA A 107 -10.88 -0.53 -2.05
CA ALA A 107 -10.49 -1.33 -3.21
C ALA A 107 -9.60 -2.49 -2.75
N LYS A 108 -9.67 -3.64 -3.41
CA LYS A 108 -8.74 -4.76 -3.21
C LYS A 108 -8.62 -5.57 -4.50
N VAL A 109 -7.52 -6.30 -4.66
CA VAL A 109 -7.27 -7.19 -5.81
C VAL A 109 -8.17 -8.43 -5.81
#